data_AF-A0A7C4VYT2-F1
#
_entry.id   AF-A0A7C4VYT2-F1
#
_cell.length_a   1.000
_cell.length_b   1.000
_cell.length_c   1.000
_cell.angle_alpha   90.00
_cell.angle_beta   90.00
_cell.angle_gamma   90.00
#
_symmetry.space_group_name_H-M   'P 1'
#
loop_
_entity.id
_entity.type
_entity.pdbx_description
1 polymer ?
#
loop_
_entity_poly.entity_id
_entity_poly.type
_entity_poly.pdbx_seq_one_letter_code
_entity_poly.pdbx_strand_id
1 'polypeptide(L)'
;MPALSMCRFSKGLFAAGAALAALLWLVGGAAAHALLLKSQPEAGATLVQSPLRVIAWFSQELDTSLSTLHVVNGDGQQVDNGDGGVDLNDPDHASLVVTLPMALPDGLYTVQWTATSAEDGDTTSGQFSFVVGQVTPAHNSPQTIWTGWLVSALTIIGAGLLLVVIFMAWERTRTSRAS
;
A
#
# COMPACT_ATOMS: atom_id res chain seq x y z
N MET A 1 41.36 3.42 65.74
CA MET A 1 40.14 4.17 65.37
C MET A 1 40.06 4.27 63.85
N PRO A 2 38.87 4.19 63.24
CA PRO A 2 38.18 3.00 62.75
C PRO A 2 38.67 2.48 61.39
N ALA A 3 38.45 1.18 61.13
CA ALA A 3 38.66 0.51 59.86
C ALA A 3 37.51 0.79 58.88
N LEU A 4 37.86 1.04 57.61
CA LEU A 4 36.97 1.40 56.52
C LEU A 4 35.96 0.28 56.20
N SER A 5 34.67 0.60 56.29
CA SER A 5 33.58 -0.23 55.80
C SER A 5 33.39 0.03 54.30
N MET A 6 34.07 -0.76 53.47
CA MET A 6 33.94 -0.74 52.01
C MET A 6 33.68 -2.16 51.50
N CYS A 7 32.48 -2.70 51.73
CA CYS A 7 32.10 -3.96 51.07
C CYS A 7 30.58 -4.15 50.96
N ARG A 8 29.85 -3.11 50.55
CA ARG A 8 28.41 -3.22 50.24
C ARG A 8 28.00 -2.67 48.88
N PHE A 9 28.92 -2.06 48.13
CA PHE A 9 28.58 -1.38 46.87
C PHE A 9 28.69 -2.26 45.61
N SER A 10 29.51 -3.33 45.60
CA SER A 10 29.69 -4.13 44.37
C SER A 10 28.56 -5.12 44.08
N LYS A 11 27.88 -5.64 45.10
CA LYS A 11 26.83 -6.65 44.94
C LYS A 11 25.55 -6.08 44.31
N GLY A 12 25.23 -4.81 44.59
CA GLY A 12 24.05 -4.13 44.03
C GLY A 12 24.20 -3.86 42.52
N LEU A 13 25.40 -3.52 42.07
CA LEU A 13 25.68 -3.21 40.67
C LEU A 13 25.61 -4.46 39.77
N PHE A 14 26.11 -5.60 40.26
CA PHE A 14 26.01 -6.88 39.54
C PHE A 14 24.57 -7.39 39.44
N ALA A 15 23.78 -7.27 40.51
CA ALA A 15 22.37 -7.66 40.49
C ALA A 15 21.54 -6.79 39.55
N ALA A 16 21.77 -5.48 39.54
CA ALA A 16 21.12 -4.56 38.60
C ALA A 16 21.53 -4.84 37.14
N GLY A 17 22.81 -5.13 36.89
CA GLY A 17 23.30 -5.50 35.57
C GLY A 17 22.71 -6.81 35.05
N ALA A 18 22.61 -7.83 35.90
CA ALA A 18 22.01 -9.12 35.54
C ALA A 18 20.49 -9.01 35.29
N ALA A 19 19.77 -8.20 36.09
CA ALA A 19 18.35 -7.95 35.89
C ALA A 19 18.07 -7.19 34.58
N LEU A 20 18.91 -6.19 34.26
CA LEU A 20 18.81 -5.46 33.00
C LEU A 20 19.14 -6.35 31.79
N ALA A 21 20.18 -7.19 31.88
CA ALA A 21 20.52 -8.14 30.84
C ALA A 21 19.41 -9.19 30.61
N ALA A 22 18.75 -9.64 31.69
CA ALA A 22 17.58 -10.53 31.61
C ALA A 22 16.38 -9.82 30.95
N LEU A 23 16.10 -8.56 31.30
CA LEU A 23 15.04 -7.76 30.65
C LEU A 23 15.30 -7.54 29.16
N LEU A 24 16.54 -7.28 28.77
CA LEU A 24 16.92 -7.13 27.36
C LEU A 24 16.86 -8.44 26.59
N TRP A 25 17.06 -9.58 27.27
CA TRP A 25 16.85 -10.92 26.70
C TRP A 25 15.38 -11.24 26.42
N LEU A 26 14.42 -10.55 27.05
CA LEU A 26 12.98 -10.70 26.78
C LEU A 26 12.49 -9.91 25.57
N VAL A 27 13.31 -9.05 24.96
CA VAL A 27 12.93 -8.28 23.77
C VAL A 27 13.11 -9.16 22.52
N GLY A 28 12.17 -10.10 22.32
CA GLY A 28 11.95 -10.75 21.02
C GLY A 28 11.48 -9.71 20.00
N GLY A 29 11.98 -9.82 18.78
CA GLY A 29 11.86 -8.78 17.74
C GLY A 29 10.42 -8.44 17.35
N ALA A 30 10.13 -7.14 17.24
CA ALA A 30 8.86 -6.65 16.73
C ALA A 30 8.88 -6.62 15.19
N ALA A 31 8.20 -7.59 14.58
CA ALA A 31 7.50 -7.39 13.31
C ALA A 31 6.04 -7.79 13.60
N ALA A 32 5.15 -6.80 13.66
CA ALA A 32 3.78 -7.02 14.15
C ALA A 32 2.76 -7.35 13.03
N HIS A 33 3.24 -7.61 11.81
CA HIS A 33 2.36 -7.79 10.66
C HIS A 33 3.03 -8.70 9.61
N ALA A 34 2.26 -9.63 9.07
CA ALA A 34 2.67 -10.40 7.90
C ALA A 34 2.74 -9.49 6.65
N LEU A 35 3.95 -9.07 6.27
CA LEU A 35 4.17 -8.17 5.13
C LEU A 35 4.43 -8.96 3.86
N LEU A 36 3.77 -8.58 2.76
CA LEU A 36 4.09 -9.12 1.43
C LEU A 36 5.53 -8.74 1.04
N LEU A 37 6.36 -9.75 0.81
CA LEU A 37 7.77 -9.60 0.43
C LEU A 37 7.97 -9.62 -1.09
N LYS A 38 7.31 -10.56 -1.76
CA LYS A 38 7.42 -10.78 -3.20
C LYS A 38 6.24 -11.61 -3.71
N SER A 39 6.08 -11.66 -5.02
CA SER A 39 5.05 -12.47 -5.69
C SER A 39 5.57 -13.09 -6.98
N GLN A 40 4.90 -14.15 -7.40
CA GLN A 40 5.06 -14.76 -8.71
C GLN A 40 3.65 -15.01 -9.28
N PRO A 41 3.24 -14.35 -10.38
CA PRO A 41 3.99 -13.34 -11.14
C PRO A 41 4.44 -12.15 -10.31
N GLU A 42 5.54 -11.51 -10.71
CA GLU A 42 6.02 -10.29 -10.06
C GLU A 42 4.94 -9.20 -10.16
N ALA A 43 4.79 -8.39 -9.11
CA ALA A 43 3.86 -7.28 -9.11
C ALA A 43 4.17 -6.31 -10.27
N GLY A 44 3.17 -6.06 -11.11
CA GLY A 44 3.29 -5.26 -12.33
C GLY A 44 3.84 -6.01 -13.55
N ALA A 45 4.09 -7.31 -13.45
CA ALA A 45 4.62 -8.10 -14.57
C ALA A 45 3.66 -8.13 -15.76
N THR A 46 4.23 -8.13 -16.97
CA THR A 46 3.51 -8.43 -18.22
C THR A 46 4.01 -9.76 -18.75
N LEU A 47 3.12 -10.74 -18.82
CA LEU A 47 3.41 -12.11 -19.20
C LEU A 47 2.94 -12.37 -20.63
N VAL A 48 3.75 -13.05 -21.42
CA VAL A 48 3.34 -13.47 -22.77
C VAL A 48 2.24 -14.55 -22.72
N GLN A 49 2.22 -15.34 -21.65
CA GLN A 49 1.31 -16.47 -21.48
C GLN A 49 0.69 -16.47 -20.07
N SER A 50 -0.48 -17.08 -19.94
CA SER A 50 -1.14 -17.27 -18.66
C SER A 50 -0.25 -18.07 -17.70
N PRO A 51 -0.03 -17.60 -16.46
CA PRO A 51 0.58 -18.42 -15.43
C PRO A 51 -0.42 -19.49 -14.97
N LEU A 52 0.09 -20.60 -14.42
CA LEU A 52 -0.75 -21.69 -13.88
C LEU A 52 -1.16 -21.46 -12.42
N ARG A 53 -0.46 -20.56 -11.73
CA ARG A 53 -0.71 -20.22 -10.33
C ARG A 53 -0.16 -18.84 -10.02
N VAL A 54 -0.67 -18.24 -8.95
CA VAL A 54 -0.05 -17.10 -8.29
C VAL A 54 0.48 -17.55 -6.93
N ILE A 55 1.68 -17.12 -6.57
CA ILE A 55 2.25 -17.29 -5.24
C ILE A 55 2.63 -15.91 -4.68
N ALA A 56 2.33 -15.67 -3.41
CA ALA A 56 2.71 -14.48 -2.66
C ALA A 56 3.45 -14.91 -1.38
N TRP A 57 4.64 -14.38 -1.14
CA TRP A 57 5.45 -14.71 0.05
C TRP A 57 5.43 -13.58 1.05
N PHE A 58 5.38 -13.92 2.33
CA PHE A 58 5.21 -13.02 3.45
C PHE A 58 6.38 -13.10 4.44
N SER A 59 6.47 -12.13 5.33
CA SER A 59 7.54 -12.03 6.32
C SER A 59 7.37 -12.95 7.53
N GLN A 60 6.21 -13.58 7.69
CA GLN A 60 5.84 -14.38 8.86
C GLN A 60 5.00 -15.59 8.44
N GLU A 61 4.93 -16.58 9.33
CA GLU A 61 4.00 -17.69 9.22
C GLU A 61 2.54 -17.18 9.24
N LEU A 62 1.70 -17.78 8.41
CA LEU A 62 0.31 -17.37 8.23
C LEU A 62 -0.68 -18.32 8.91
N ASP A 63 -1.74 -17.76 9.49
CA ASP A 63 -2.90 -18.53 9.93
C ASP A 63 -3.63 -19.12 8.70
N THR A 64 -3.66 -20.44 8.63
CA THR A 64 -4.21 -21.20 7.49
C THR A 64 -5.73 -21.08 7.32
N SER A 65 -6.44 -20.67 8.37
CA SER A 65 -7.91 -20.52 8.37
C SER A 65 -8.38 -19.10 8.07
N LEU A 66 -7.52 -18.10 8.28
CA LEU A 66 -7.84 -16.68 8.14
C LEU A 66 -7.17 -16.00 6.94
N SER A 67 -6.17 -16.64 6.33
CA SER A 67 -5.44 -16.07 5.20
C SER A 67 -5.94 -16.61 3.85
N THR A 68 -6.18 -15.70 2.89
CA THR A 68 -6.78 -16.01 1.59
C THR A 68 -6.15 -15.22 0.46
N LEU A 69 -6.27 -15.74 -0.77
CA LEU A 69 -5.79 -15.07 -1.98
C LEU A 69 -6.77 -15.32 -3.13
N HIS A 70 -7.11 -14.27 -3.88
CA HIS A 70 -8.02 -14.34 -5.02
C HIS A 70 -7.45 -13.56 -6.21
N VAL A 71 -7.77 -13.98 -7.43
CA VAL A 71 -7.43 -13.29 -8.67
C VAL A 71 -8.71 -12.86 -9.37
N VAL A 72 -8.81 -11.57 -9.62
CA VAL A 72 -9.94 -10.98 -10.35
C VAL A 72 -9.48 -10.37 -11.68
N ASN A 73 -10.37 -10.37 -12.67
CA ASN A 73 -10.15 -9.69 -13.95
C ASN A 73 -10.46 -8.17 -13.87
N GLY A 74 -10.31 -7.46 -14.98
CA GLY A 74 -10.60 -6.02 -15.09
C GLY A 74 -12.06 -5.63 -14.78
N ASP A 75 -13.00 -6.57 -14.83
CA ASP A 75 -14.41 -6.37 -14.46
C ASP A 75 -14.69 -6.68 -12.98
N GLY A 76 -13.65 -7.06 -12.22
CA GLY A 76 -13.76 -7.43 -10.81
C GLY A 76 -14.33 -8.85 -10.59
N GLN A 77 -14.45 -9.65 -11.64
CA GLN A 77 -14.90 -11.05 -11.52
C GLN A 77 -13.73 -11.95 -11.12
N GLN A 78 -13.95 -12.82 -10.15
CA GLN A 78 -12.97 -13.85 -9.78
C GLN A 78 -12.76 -14.84 -10.93
N VAL A 79 -11.50 -15.10 -11.26
CA VAL A 79 -11.08 -15.93 -12.41
C VAL A 79 -10.11 -17.06 -12.03
N ASP A 80 -9.81 -17.20 -10.75
CA ASP A 80 -9.06 -18.33 -10.20
C ASP A 80 -9.95 -19.57 -9.97
N ASN A 81 -9.34 -20.68 -9.55
CA ASN A 81 -10.05 -21.95 -9.30
C ASN A 81 -10.71 -22.05 -7.92
N GLY A 82 -10.70 -20.99 -7.10
CA GLY A 82 -11.33 -20.94 -5.79
C GLY A 82 -10.57 -21.68 -4.68
N ASP A 83 -9.30 -22.01 -4.90
CA ASP A 83 -8.45 -22.77 -3.98
C ASP A 83 -7.38 -21.93 -3.28
N GLY A 84 -7.60 -20.61 -3.22
CA GLY A 84 -6.61 -19.66 -2.72
C GLY A 84 -6.48 -19.65 -1.20
N GLY A 85 -5.27 -19.93 -0.71
CA GLY A 85 -4.97 -20.01 0.72
C GLY A 85 -3.48 -20.22 0.98
N VAL A 86 -3.13 -20.58 2.21
CA VAL A 86 -1.73 -20.87 2.60
C VAL A 86 -1.21 -22.10 1.85
N ASP A 87 0.00 -22.01 1.31
CA ASP A 87 0.67 -23.16 0.68
C ASP A 87 1.13 -24.14 1.76
N LEU A 88 0.38 -25.23 1.94
CA LEU A 88 0.71 -26.28 2.91
C LEU A 88 1.94 -27.11 2.52
N ASN A 89 2.51 -26.89 1.33
CA ASN A 89 3.79 -27.49 0.92
C ASN A 89 4.99 -26.58 1.23
N ASP A 90 4.75 -25.32 1.57
CA ASP A 90 5.76 -24.42 2.09
C ASP A 90 6.00 -24.76 3.57
N PRO A 91 7.20 -25.26 3.96
CA PRO A 91 7.46 -25.68 5.33
C PRO A 91 7.36 -24.53 6.35
N ASP A 92 7.51 -23.29 5.90
CA ASP A 92 7.40 -22.10 6.75
C ASP A 92 5.95 -21.56 6.81
N HIS A 93 5.04 -22.11 6.00
CA HIS A 93 3.66 -21.63 5.79
C HIS A 93 3.56 -20.10 5.63
N ALA A 94 4.62 -19.50 5.06
CA ALA A 94 4.78 -18.06 4.91
C ALA A 94 4.42 -17.62 3.49
N SER A 95 3.61 -18.41 2.79
CA SER A 95 3.17 -18.09 1.44
C SER A 95 1.71 -18.44 1.20
N LEU A 96 1.07 -17.62 0.36
CA LEU A 96 -0.25 -17.88 -0.20
C LEU A 96 -0.11 -18.34 -1.64
N VAL A 97 -0.93 -19.31 -2.03
CA VAL A 97 -1.00 -19.85 -3.39
C VAL A 97 -2.46 -19.93 -3.84
N VAL A 98 -2.70 -19.67 -5.12
CA VAL A 98 -3.96 -19.99 -5.80
C VAL A 98 -3.66 -20.54 -7.18
N THR A 99 -4.45 -21.51 -7.64
CA THR A 99 -4.32 -22.02 -9.00
C THR A 99 -5.22 -21.27 -9.97
N LEU A 100 -4.75 -21.17 -11.21
CA LEU A 100 -5.45 -20.50 -12.30
C LEU A 100 -5.90 -21.53 -13.35
N PRO A 101 -6.93 -21.22 -14.15
CA PRO A 101 -7.25 -21.98 -15.34
C PRO A 101 -6.05 -22.10 -16.29
N MET A 102 -6.05 -23.13 -17.14
CA MET A 102 -4.94 -23.36 -18.10
C MET A 102 -4.67 -22.17 -19.03
N ALA A 103 -5.69 -21.36 -19.31
CA ALA A 103 -5.58 -20.18 -20.14
C ALA A 103 -6.49 -19.07 -19.60
N LEU A 104 -5.86 -18.00 -19.12
CA LEU A 104 -6.52 -16.72 -18.92
C LEU A 104 -6.55 -15.94 -20.25
N PRO A 105 -7.65 -15.23 -20.55
CA PRO A 105 -7.68 -14.26 -21.65
C PRO A 105 -6.60 -13.17 -21.52
N ASP A 106 -6.28 -12.49 -22.62
CA ASP A 106 -5.43 -11.31 -22.57
C ASP A 106 -6.10 -10.21 -21.73
N GLY A 107 -5.36 -9.60 -20.81
CA GLY A 107 -5.92 -8.57 -19.94
C GLY A 107 -5.12 -8.26 -18.68
N LEU A 108 -5.64 -7.31 -17.90
CA LEU A 108 -5.16 -6.95 -16.57
C LEU A 108 -5.86 -7.84 -15.53
N TYR A 109 -5.06 -8.38 -14.62
CA TYR A 109 -5.51 -9.19 -13.50
C TYR A 109 -5.03 -8.56 -12.19
N THR A 110 -5.90 -8.56 -11.19
CA THR A 110 -5.59 -8.07 -9.85
C THR A 110 -5.64 -9.24 -8.87
N VAL A 111 -4.55 -9.42 -8.15
CA VAL A 111 -4.43 -10.37 -7.05
C VAL A 111 -4.79 -9.63 -5.77
N GLN A 112 -5.78 -10.11 -5.06
CA GLN A 112 -6.21 -9.59 -3.76
C GLN A 112 -5.86 -10.63 -2.71
N TRP A 113 -5.29 -10.20 -1.59
CA TRP A 113 -4.87 -11.10 -0.52
C TRP A 113 -5.25 -10.56 0.85
N THR A 114 -5.50 -11.48 1.76
CA THR A 114 -5.65 -11.26 3.21
C THR A 114 -4.66 -12.20 3.89
N ALA A 115 -3.82 -11.66 4.78
CA ALA A 115 -2.80 -12.41 5.49
C ALA A 115 -2.94 -12.13 6.99
N THR A 116 -3.22 -13.19 7.75
CA THR A 116 -3.26 -13.14 9.21
C THR A 116 -2.01 -13.83 9.74
N SER A 117 -1.22 -13.14 10.53
CA SER A 117 -0.01 -13.69 11.14
C SER A 117 -0.39 -14.76 12.17
N ALA A 118 0.24 -15.93 12.11
CA ALA A 118 0.08 -16.98 13.11
C ALA A 118 0.77 -16.63 14.45
N GLU A 119 1.70 -15.68 14.43
CA GLU A 119 2.52 -15.31 15.60
C GLU A 119 1.79 -14.32 16.53
N ASP A 120 1.12 -13.32 15.97
CA ASP A 120 0.45 -12.23 16.70
C ASP A 120 -1.05 -12.09 16.42
N GLY A 121 -1.58 -12.77 15.40
CA GLY A 121 -2.99 -12.75 15.03
C GLY A 121 -3.44 -11.50 14.27
N ASP A 122 -2.53 -10.58 13.95
CA ASP A 122 -2.88 -9.36 13.23
C ASP A 122 -3.12 -9.66 11.74
N THR A 123 -4.20 -9.09 11.21
CA THR A 123 -4.65 -9.29 9.83
C THR A 123 -4.32 -8.08 8.98
N THR A 124 -3.63 -8.32 7.87
CA THR A 124 -3.38 -7.33 6.83
C THR A 124 -4.01 -7.77 5.51
N SER A 125 -4.30 -6.81 4.64
CA SER A 125 -4.79 -7.08 3.29
C SER A 125 -4.14 -6.14 2.30
N GLY A 126 -4.12 -6.56 1.04
CA GLY A 126 -3.56 -5.76 -0.04
C GLY A 126 -3.83 -6.36 -1.40
N GLN A 127 -3.24 -5.73 -2.41
CA GLN A 127 -3.40 -6.14 -3.79
C GLN A 127 -2.17 -5.80 -4.63
N PHE A 128 -1.97 -6.57 -5.69
CA PHE A 128 -1.04 -6.26 -6.77
C PHE A 128 -1.64 -6.72 -8.09
N SER A 129 -1.07 -6.29 -9.21
CA SER A 129 -1.61 -6.65 -10.54
C SER A 129 -0.56 -7.30 -11.42
N PHE A 130 -1.00 -8.09 -12.38
CA PHE A 130 -0.18 -8.57 -13.49
C PHE A 130 -1.00 -8.55 -14.78
N VAL A 131 -0.32 -8.60 -15.90
CA VAL A 131 -0.92 -8.58 -17.23
C VAL A 131 -0.62 -9.90 -17.93
N VAL A 132 -1.61 -10.44 -18.64
CA VAL A 132 -1.44 -11.57 -19.57
C VAL A 132 -1.63 -11.07 -21.00
N GLY A 133 -0.76 -11.54 -21.88
CA GLY A 133 -0.77 -11.25 -23.30
C GLY A 133 -0.28 -9.85 -23.63
N GLN A 134 -0.64 -9.39 -24.82
CA GLN A 134 -0.42 -8.00 -25.20
C GLN A 134 -1.72 -7.25 -24.86
N VAL A 135 -1.74 -6.51 -23.75
CA VAL A 135 -2.63 -5.34 -23.72
C VAL A 135 -2.04 -4.39 -24.73
N THR A 136 -2.41 -4.53 -26.01
CA THR A 136 -2.54 -3.35 -26.86
C THR A 136 -3.29 -2.38 -25.97
N PRO A 137 -2.73 -1.22 -25.60
CA PRO A 137 -3.49 -0.22 -24.90
C PRO A 137 -4.78 -0.12 -25.71
N ALA A 138 -5.91 -0.50 -25.10
CA ALA A 138 -7.19 -0.18 -25.68
C ALA A 138 -7.05 1.28 -26.08
N HIS A 139 -7.47 1.59 -27.31
CA HIS A 139 -7.42 2.91 -27.89
C HIS A 139 -8.15 3.89 -26.96
N ASN A 140 -7.48 4.28 -25.88
CA ASN A 140 -7.50 5.57 -25.28
C ASN A 140 -6.90 6.38 -26.41
N SER A 141 -7.75 6.71 -27.41
CA SER A 141 -7.59 7.98 -28.13
C SER A 141 -7.17 8.92 -27.02
N PRO A 142 -6.00 9.59 -27.11
CA PRO A 142 -5.66 10.61 -26.15
C PRO A 142 -6.94 11.42 -26.01
N GLN A 143 -7.59 11.35 -24.84
CA GLN A 143 -8.74 12.19 -24.59
C GLN A 143 -8.10 13.55 -24.71
N THR A 144 -8.35 14.13 -25.87
CA THR A 144 -7.79 15.35 -26.39
C THR A 144 -8.36 16.35 -25.40
N ILE A 145 -7.65 16.60 -24.29
CA ILE A 145 -7.98 17.62 -23.29
C ILE A 145 -7.68 18.98 -23.95
N TRP A 146 -8.28 19.23 -25.10
CA TRP A 146 -8.23 20.52 -25.79
C TRP A 146 -9.49 21.33 -25.53
N THR A 147 -10.39 20.85 -24.66
CA THR A 147 -11.59 21.61 -24.28
C THR A 147 -11.59 22.08 -22.83
N GLY A 148 -10.61 21.71 -22.00
CA GLY A 148 -10.52 22.21 -20.61
C GLY A 148 -9.89 23.60 -20.47
N TRP A 149 -8.95 23.96 -21.36
CA TRP A 149 -8.18 25.22 -21.25
C TRP A 149 -8.73 26.37 -22.10
N LEU A 150 -9.67 26.12 -23.01
CA LEU A 150 -10.31 27.17 -23.82
C LEU A 150 -11.56 27.78 -23.17
N VAL A 151 -12.18 27.15 -22.15
CA VAL A 151 -13.32 27.72 -21.41
C VAL A 151 -12.94 28.41 -20.08
N SER A 152 -11.68 28.33 -19.63
CA SER A 152 -11.22 29.05 -18.44
C SER A 152 -10.46 30.36 -18.74
N ALA A 153 -10.19 30.66 -20.01
CA ALA A 153 -9.54 31.91 -20.41
C ALA A 153 -10.52 33.09 -20.60
N LEU A 154 -11.85 32.87 -20.49
CA LEU A 154 -12.86 33.91 -20.67
C LEU A 154 -13.58 34.38 -19.37
N THR A 155 -13.24 33.84 -18.19
CA THR A 155 -13.86 34.28 -16.93
C THR A 155 -12.94 35.06 -15.99
N ILE A 156 -11.63 35.20 -16.29
CA ILE A 156 -10.71 35.98 -15.43
C ILE A 156 -10.35 37.36 -16.01
N ILE A 157 -10.60 37.64 -17.30
CA ILE A 157 -10.40 38.98 -17.88
C ILE A 157 -11.65 39.89 -17.70
N GLY A 158 -12.85 39.31 -17.51
CA GLY A 158 -14.09 40.08 -17.33
C GLY A 158 -14.28 40.73 -15.96
N ALA A 159 -13.76 40.15 -14.88
CA ALA A 159 -13.93 40.69 -13.53
C ALA A 159 -12.98 41.86 -13.20
N GLY A 160 -11.81 41.91 -13.86
CA GLY A 160 -10.83 42.99 -13.65
C GLY A 160 -11.27 44.32 -14.29
N LEU A 161 -11.88 44.29 -15.47
CA LEU A 161 -12.32 45.50 -16.16
C LEU A 161 -13.56 46.13 -15.53
N LEU A 162 -14.41 45.35 -14.86
CA LEU A 162 -15.62 45.87 -14.21
C LEU A 162 -15.30 46.63 -12.90
N LEU A 163 -14.25 46.23 -12.17
CA LEU A 163 -13.81 46.96 -10.97
C LEU A 163 -13.08 48.28 -11.30
N VAL A 164 -12.32 48.35 -12.40
CA VAL A 164 -11.66 49.60 -12.83
C VAL A 164 -12.69 50.65 -13.27
N VAL A 165 -13.76 50.25 -13.97
CA VAL A 165 -14.82 51.18 -14.39
C VAL A 165 -15.63 51.67 -13.19
N ILE A 166 -15.95 50.80 -12.23
CA ILE A 166 -16.65 51.21 -11.00
C ILE A 166 -15.76 52.15 -10.16
N PHE A 167 -14.46 51.87 -10.04
CA PHE A 167 -13.52 52.71 -9.33
C PHE A 167 -13.37 54.10 -9.99
N MET A 168 -13.21 54.16 -11.31
CA MET A 168 -13.14 55.43 -12.04
C MET A 168 -14.45 56.24 -11.99
N ALA A 169 -15.61 55.57 -12.03
CA ALA A 169 -16.91 56.23 -11.86
C ALA A 169 -17.10 56.80 -10.45
N TRP A 170 -16.54 56.14 -9.44
CA TRP A 170 -16.57 56.60 -8.05
C TRP A 170 -15.63 57.78 -7.79
N GLU A 171 -14.43 57.81 -8.38
CA GLU A 171 -13.53 58.96 -8.24
C GLU A 171 -14.09 60.23 -8.90
N ARG A 172 -14.73 60.09 -10.06
CA ARG A 172 -15.33 61.22 -10.79
C ARG A 172 -16.49 61.87 -10.03
N THR A 173 -17.21 61.12 -9.19
CA THR A 173 -18.32 61.66 -8.38
C THR A 173 -17.87 62.24 -7.04
N ARG A 174 -16.66 61.91 -6.55
CA ARG A 174 -16.05 62.56 -5.39
C ARG A 174 -15.53 63.96 -5.71
N THR A 175 -14.89 64.14 -6.85
CA THR A 175 -14.30 65.43 -7.24
C THR A 175 -15.36 66.47 -7.60
N SER A 176 -16.57 66.06 -8.02
CA SER A 176 -17.68 66.98 -8.34
C SER A 176 -18.48 67.48 -7.13
N ARG A 177 -18.18 67.05 -5.90
CA ARG A 177 -18.83 67.55 -4.67
C ARG A 177 -17.91 68.42 -3.80
N ALA A 178 -16.71 68.71 -4.27
CA ALA A 178 -15.69 69.49 -3.54
C ALA A 178 -15.36 70.83 -4.21
N SER A 179 -16.20 71.32 -5.13
CA SER A 179 -16.12 72.65 -5.75
C SER A 179 -17.45 73.36 -5.70
#